data_AF-A0A1H4LGH6-F1
#
_entry.id   AF-A0A1H4LGH6-F1
#
_cell.length_a   1.000
_cell.length_b   1.000
_cell.length_c   1.000
_cell.angle_alpha   90.00
_cell.angle_beta   90.00
_cell.angle_gamma   90.00
#
_symmetry.space_group_name_H-M   'P 1'
#
loop_
_entity.id
_entity.type
_entity.pdbx_description
1 polymer ?
#
loop_
_entity_poly.entity_id
_entity_poly.type
_entity_poly.pdbx_seq_one_letter_code
_entity_poly.pdbx_strand_id
1 'polypeptide(L)'
;MKKKELSPLPTGGKPPVVVPSSAQGALDGYPAAEQAVKQIPPAAVARLTLYLRALNSLTGDGVERVSSEALAEASGVSSATLRKDLSYIGSHGTRGVGYEVDYLNRQIAAALGLTLDWKVAIVGAGNLGRALARYGGFQSRGFEIVAIFDADPLIVGQEIGFLRVSDVLGLETGLAQTRANMVVLALPAHVAQEMCDRVVSAGVKSILSFAPITLQVPEGVNLRKVDMATELQILAYHAQRLVD
;
A
#
# COMPACT_ATOMS: atom_id res chain seq x y z
N MET A 1 -44.84 -8.96 64.22
CA MET A 1 -44.92 -9.63 62.91
C MET A 1 -45.20 -8.60 61.82
N LYS A 2 -44.19 -8.26 61.01
CA LYS A 2 -44.33 -7.74 59.64
C LYS A 2 -42.94 -7.78 58.99
N LYS A 3 -42.83 -8.55 57.90
CA LYS A 3 -41.63 -8.71 57.07
C LYS A 3 -41.26 -7.36 56.46
N LYS A 4 -39.97 -7.03 56.42
CA LYS A 4 -39.43 -5.98 55.55
C LYS A 4 -38.41 -6.65 54.63
N GLU A 5 -38.80 -6.81 53.38
CA GLU A 5 -37.99 -7.38 52.30
C GLU A 5 -36.80 -6.47 52.00
N LEU A 6 -35.67 -7.12 51.72
CA LEU A 6 -34.39 -6.52 51.38
C LEU A 6 -34.44 -6.10 49.90
N SER A 7 -34.27 -4.81 49.62
CA SER A 7 -34.12 -4.29 48.25
C SER A 7 -32.66 -4.43 47.78
N PRO A 8 -32.39 -4.86 46.53
CA PRO A 8 -31.02 -4.93 46.03
C PRO A 8 -30.46 -3.54 45.69
N LEU A 9 -29.15 -3.39 45.87
CA LEU A 9 -28.37 -2.21 45.50
C LEU A 9 -28.47 -1.92 43.98
N PRO A 10 -28.53 -0.63 43.56
CA PRO A 10 -28.51 -0.28 42.15
C PRO A 10 -27.12 -0.52 41.54
N THR A 11 -27.10 -1.13 40.35
CA THR A 11 -25.93 -1.26 39.50
C THR A 11 -25.51 0.11 38.96
N GLY A 12 -24.26 0.51 39.25
CA GLY A 12 -23.69 1.75 38.74
C GLY A 12 -23.52 1.70 37.22
N GLY A 13 -24.38 2.41 36.51
CA GLY A 13 -24.16 2.77 35.10
C GLY A 13 -22.99 3.74 34.98
N LYS A 14 -22.05 3.46 34.06
CA LYS A 14 -21.00 4.41 33.69
C LYS A 14 -21.64 5.69 33.13
N PRO A 15 -21.14 6.88 33.47
CA PRO A 15 -21.62 8.13 32.88
C PRO A 15 -21.32 8.15 31.37
N PRO A 16 -22.17 8.82 30.55
CA PRO A 16 -21.92 8.97 29.13
C PRO A 16 -20.64 9.79 28.92
N VAL A 17 -19.73 9.25 28.11
CA VAL A 17 -18.55 9.98 27.64
C VAL A 17 -19.03 11.06 26.66
N VAL A 18 -18.93 12.31 27.07
CA VAL A 18 -19.12 13.48 26.22
C VAL A 18 -17.90 13.58 25.31
N VAL A 19 -18.08 13.27 24.02
CA VAL A 19 -17.11 13.58 22.97
C VAL A 19 -17.25 15.06 22.58
N PRO A 20 -16.18 15.87 22.61
CA PRO A 20 -16.27 17.25 22.15
C PRO A 20 -16.46 17.29 20.62
N SER A 21 -17.58 17.91 20.23
CA SER A 21 -17.90 18.31 18.87
C SER A 21 -17.10 19.55 18.50
N SER A 22 -16.04 19.39 17.71
CA SER A 22 -15.45 20.49 16.91
C SER A 22 -14.40 19.95 15.94
N ALA A 23 -14.87 19.37 14.83
CA ALA A 23 -14.14 19.27 13.56
C ALA A 23 -15.15 19.21 12.40
N GLN A 24 -16.16 20.07 12.44
CA GLN A 24 -17.01 20.39 11.30
C GLN A 24 -16.53 21.74 10.76
N GLY A 25 -15.74 21.71 9.69
CA GLY A 25 -15.24 22.92 9.05
C GLY A 25 -14.00 22.69 8.20
N ALA A 26 -14.09 21.79 7.20
CA ALA A 26 -13.20 21.76 6.03
C ALA A 26 -13.65 20.72 4.98
N LEU A 27 -14.96 20.56 4.71
CA LEU A 27 -15.46 19.69 3.64
C LEU A 27 -16.60 20.33 2.83
N ASP A 28 -16.68 21.66 2.80
CA ASP A 28 -17.59 22.37 1.88
C ASP A 28 -16.80 22.75 0.61
N GLY A 29 -16.96 21.95 -0.44
CA GLY A 29 -16.36 22.30 -1.74
C GLY A 29 -16.38 21.24 -2.85
N TYR A 30 -16.73 19.98 -2.55
CA TYR A 30 -16.85 18.95 -3.59
C TYR A 30 -18.32 18.55 -3.76
N PRO A 31 -18.90 18.66 -4.97
CA PRO A 31 -20.23 18.13 -5.20
C PRO A 31 -20.20 16.63 -4.92
N ALA A 32 -21.11 16.18 -4.04
CA ALA A 32 -21.28 14.79 -3.68
C ALA A 32 -21.54 13.95 -4.93
N ALA A 33 -20.52 13.24 -5.41
CA ALA A 33 -20.67 12.16 -6.36
C ALA A 33 -21.13 10.93 -5.58
N GLU A 34 -22.42 10.91 -5.23
CA GLU A 34 -23.12 9.73 -4.77
C GLU A 34 -23.33 8.80 -5.97
N GLN A 35 -22.26 8.09 -6.34
CA GLN A 35 -22.34 6.92 -7.20
C GLN A 35 -21.84 5.73 -6.39
N ALA A 36 -22.74 4.79 -6.11
CA ALA A 36 -22.45 3.56 -5.39
C ALA A 36 -21.18 2.92 -5.94
N VAL A 37 -20.11 2.92 -5.15
CA VAL A 37 -18.83 2.29 -5.49
C VAL A 37 -19.11 0.80 -5.63
N LYS A 38 -19.25 0.30 -6.86
CA LYS A 38 -19.23 -1.14 -7.12
C LYS A 38 -17.89 -1.65 -6.59
N GLN A 39 -17.96 -2.51 -5.58
CA GLN A 39 -16.76 -3.13 -5.00
C GLN A 39 -16.00 -3.85 -6.12
N ILE A 40 -14.79 -3.40 -6.41
CA ILE A 40 -13.99 -3.94 -7.51
C ILE A 40 -13.55 -5.36 -7.12
N PRO A 41 -13.82 -6.38 -7.94
CA PRO A 41 -13.40 -7.75 -7.62
C PRO A 41 -11.88 -7.86 -7.43
N PRO A 42 -11.36 -8.67 -6.49
CA PRO A 42 -9.91 -8.79 -6.25
C PRO A 42 -9.09 -9.13 -7.51
N ALA A 43 -9.64 -9.98 -8.40
CA ALA A 43 -9.02 -10.31 -9.67
C ALA A 43 -8.93 -9.12 -10.63
N ALA A 44 -9.92 -8.21 -10.60
CA ALA A 44 -9.89 -6.98 -11.38
C ALA A 44 -8.88 -5.99 -10.76
N VAL A 45 -8.80 -5.88 -9.43
CA VAL A 45 -7.76 -5.07 -8.75
C VAL A 45 -6.36 -5.48 -9.20
N ALA A 46 -6.05 -6.77 -9.22
CA ALA A 46 -4.77 -7.27 -9.71
C ALA A 46 -4.50 -6.84 -11.16
N ARG A 47 -5.50 -6.95 -12.06
CA ARG A 47 -5.34 -6.54 -13.47
C ARG A 47 -5.28 -5.04 -13.68
N LEU A 48 -5.96 -4.24 -12.87
CA LEU A 48 -5.84 -2.78 -12.87
C LEU A 48 -4.38 -2.34 -12.64
N THR A 49 -3.61 -3.06 -11.82
CA THR A 49 -2.17 -2.78 -11.65
C THR A 49 -1.34 -3.04 -12.92
N LEU A 50 -1.76 -4.01 -13.75
CA LEU A 50 -1.14 -4.30 -15.04
C LEU A 50 -1.46 -3.19 -16.05
N TYR A 51 -2.72 -2.74 -16.07
CA TYR A 51 -3.16 -1.64 -16.95
C TYR A 51 -2.43 -0.36 -16.62
N LEU A 52 -2.29 -0.05 -15.32
CA LEU A 52 -1.54 1.11 -14.85
C LEU A 52 -0.07 1.05 -15.29
N ARG A 53 0.56 -0.12 -15.21
CA ARG A 53 1.94 -0.31 -15.71
C ARG A 53 2.02 -0.05 -17.21
N ALA A 54 1.11 -0.59 -18.02
CA ALA A 54 1.09 -0.38 -19.46
C ALA A 54 0.85 1.10 -19.81
N LEU A 55 -0.06 1.78 -19.12
CA LEU A 55 -0.33 3.21 -19.29
C LEU A 55 0.87 4.07 -18.92
N ASN A 56 1.60 3.75 -17.85
CA ASN A 56 2.83 4.45 -17.49
C ASN A 56 3.90 4.34 -18.59
N SER A 57 4.05 3.16 -19.21
CA SER A 57 4.95 2.99 -20.36
C SER A 57 4.51 3.86 -21.54
N LEU A 58 3.22 3.84 -21.90
CA LEU A 58 2.66 4.66 -22.97
C LEU A 58 2.83 6.16 -22.71
N THR A 59 2.70 6.59 -21.44
CA THR A 59 2.95 7.98 -21.02
C THR A 59 4.41 8.36 -21.26
N GLY A 60 5.35 7.48 -20.89
CA GLY A 60 6.78 7.68 -21.13
C GLY A 60 7.15 7.77 -22.62
N ASP A 61 6.39 7.10 -23.48
CA ASP A 61 6.53 7.13 -24.93
C ASP A 61 5.79 8.33 -25.59
N GLY A 62 5.13 9.19 -24.81
CA GLY A 62 4.39 10.35 -25.31
C GLY A 62 3.08 10.02 -26.02
N VAL A 63 2.49 8.85 -25.76
CA VAL A 63 1.23 8.43 -26.37
C VAL A 63 0.05 9.07 -25.66
N GLU A 64 -0.71 9.92 -26.35
CA GLU A 64 -1.88 10.61 -25.79
C GLU A 64 -3.13 9.72 -25.74
N ARG A 65 -3.29 8.79 -26.69
CA ARG A 65 -4.47 7.93 -26.79
C ARG A 65 -4.13 6.48 -27.12
N VAL A 66 -4.89 5.56 -26.52
CA VAL A 66 -4.73 4.11 -26.73
C VAL A 66 -6.09 3.42 -26.94
N SER A 67 -6.14 2.46 -27.85
CA SER A 67 -7.34 1.64 -28.04
C SER A 67 -7.48 0.57 -26.95
N SER A 68 -8.69 0.02 -26.76
CA SER A 68 -8.88 -1.11 -25.84
C SER A 68 -8.11 -2.36 -26.25
N GLU A 69 -7.86 -2.56 -27.55
CA GLU A 69 -7.07 -3.70 -28.05
C GLU A 69 -5.60 -3.51 -27.74
N ALA A 70 -5.02 -2.36 -28.09
CA ALA A 70 -3.62 -2.08 -27.84
C ALA A 70 -3.28 -2.09 -26.34
N LEU A 71 -4.14 -1.51 -25.48
CA LEU A 71 -3.93 -1.54 -24.04
C LEU A 71 -4.07 -2.94 -23.45
N ALA A 72 -5.00 -3.74 -23.97
CA ALA A 72 -5.20 -5.12 -23.52
C ALA A 72 -4.00 -6.01 -23.89
N GLU A 73 -3.49 -5.86 -25.11
CA GLU A 73 -2.28 -6.52 -25.58
C GLU A 73 -1.06 -6.16 -24.72
N ALA A 74 -0.82 -4.86 -24.51
CA ALA A 74 0.27 -4.38 -23.67
C ALA A 74 0.18 -4.85 -22.20
N SER A 75 -1.02 -5.21 -21.75
CA SER A 75 -1.28 -5.67 -20.38
C SER A 75 -1.43 -7.19 -20.26
N GLY A 76 -1.34 -7.94 -21.37
CA GLY A 76 -1.48 -9.40 -21.39
C GLY A 76 -2.90 -9.90 -21.07
N VAL A 77 -3.94 -9.15 -21.42
CA VAL A 77 -5.35 -9.52 -21.18
C VAL A 77 -6.17 -9.44 -22.47
N SER A 78 -7.42 -9.94 -22.44
CA SER A 78 -8.34 -9.72 -23.55
C SER A 78 -8.99 -8.32 -23.50
N SER A 79 -9.28 -7.73 -24.66
CA SER A 79 -10.01 -6.45 -24.77
C SER A 79 -11.42 -6.50 -24.12
N ALA A 80 -12.06 -7.67 -24.11
CA ALA A 80 -13.33 -7.87 -23.41
C ALA A 80 -13.16 -7.81 -21.88
N THR A 81 -12.13 -8.48 -21.35
CA THR A 81 -11.78 -8.44 -19.92
C THR A 81 -11.44 -7.01 -19.50
N LEU A 82 -10.60 -6.32 -20.28
CA LEU A 82 -10.21 -4.94 -20.02
C LEU A 82 -11.44 -4.02 -19.94
N ARG A 83 -12.32 -4.05 -20.94
CA ARG A 83 -13.54 -3.22 -20.94
C ARG A 83 -14.45 -3.54 -19.75
N LYS A 84 -14.57 -4.81 -19.36
CA LYS A 84 -15.33 -5.22 -18.18
C LYS A 84 -14.71 -4.65 -16.91
N ASP A 85 -13.39 -4.72 -16.77
CA ASP A 85 -12.69 -4.22 -15.59
C ASP A 85 -12.79 -2.69 -15.46
N LEU A 86 -12.58 -1.98 -16.58
CA LEU A 86 -12.71 -0.52 -16.63
C LEU A 86 -14.14 -0.03 -16.35
N SER A 87 -15.17 -0.86 -16.63
CA SER A 87 -16.55 -0.53 -16.29
C SER A 87 -16.82 -0.43 -14.78
N TYR A 88 -16.01 -1.10 -13.94
CA TYR A 88 -16.16 -0.98 -12.47
C TYR A 88 -15.71 0.38 -11.94
N ILE A 89 -14.86 1.09 -12.67
CA ILE A 89 -14.30 2.40 -12.27
C ILE A 89 -14.95 3.56 -13.04
N GLY A 90 -16.05 3.29 -13.75
CA GLY A 90 -16.77 4.30 -14.53
C GLY A 90 -16.03 4.78 -15.79
N SER A 91 -14.88 4.17 -16.11
CA SER A 91 -14.11 4.55 -17.30
C SER A 91 -14.73 3.93 -18.54
N HIS A 92 -15.27 4.79 -19.40
CA HIS A 92 -15.81 4.39 -20.69
C HIS A 92 -14.91 4.98 -21.77
N GLY A 93 -14.22 4.12 -22.51
CA GLY A 93 -13.56 4.52 -23.75
C GLY A 93 -14.62 4.96 -24.76
N THR A 94 -14.31 5.96 -25.57
CA THR A 94 -15.22 6.35 -26.65
C THR A 94 -15.02 5.41 -27.83
N ARG A 95 -16.11 4.80 -28.33
CA ARG A 95 -16.05 3.85 -29.44
C ARG A 95 -15.38 4.53 -30.65
N GLY A 96 -14.31 3.90 -31.17
CA GLY A 96 -13.53 4.43 -32.30
C GLY A 96 -12.48 5.49 -31.94
N VAL A 97 -12.40 5.93 -30.68
CA VAL A 97 -11.43 6.95 -30.22
C VAL A 97 -10.45 6.38 -29.20
N GLY A 98 -10.87 5.39 -28.40
CA GLY A 98 -10.03 4.79 -27.35
C GLY A 98 -10.10 5.58 -26.04
N TYR A 99 -9.01 5.51 -25.28
CA TYR A 99 -8.83 6.15 -23.98
C TYR A 99 -7.75 7.21 -24.09
N GLU A 100 -7.97 8.36 -23.45
CA GLU A 100 -6.89 9.31 -23.18
C GLU A 100 -6.02 8.70 -22.07
N VAL A 101 -4.72 8.57 -22.34
CA VAL A 101 -3.79 7.78 -21.53
C VAL A 101 -3.66 8.36 -20.13
N ASP A 102 -3.47 9.68 -20.02
CA ASP A 102 -3.27 10.34 -18.73
C ASP A 102 -4.54 10.31 -17.88
N TYR A 103 -5.71 10.53 -18.49
CA TYR A 103 -7.00 10.47 -17.82
C TYR A 103 -7.32 9.07 -17.31
N LEU A 104 -7.13 8.04 -18.15
CA LEU A 104 -7.35 6.66 -17.74
C LEU A 104 -6.38 6.24 -16.63
N ASN A 105 -5.11 6.66 -16.74
CA ASN A 105 -4.10 6.43 -15.71
C ASN A 105 -4.56 6.99 -14.36
N ARG A 106 -4.97 8.27 -14.32
CA ARG A 106 -5.52 8.90 -13.11
C ARG A 106 -6.74 8.19 -12.55
N GLN A 107 -7.67 7.74 -13.39
CA GLN A 107 -8.86 7.01 -12.93
C GLN A 107 -8.50 5.66 -12.29
N ILE A 108 -7.61 4.90 -12.93
CA ILE A 108 -7.16 3.61 -12.39
C ILE A 108 -6.36 3.82 -11.10
N ALA A 109 -5.46 4.82 -11.07
CA ALA A 109 -4.71 5.18 -9.88
C ALA A 109 -5.65 5.54 -8.71
N ALA A 110 -6.67 6.37 -8.95
CA ALA A 110 -7.67 6.71 -7.94
C ALA A 110 -8.45 5.49 -7.44
N ALA A 111 -8.88 4.61 -8.35
CA ALA A 111 -9.59 3.39 -8.00
C ALA A 111 -8.74 2.40 -7.18
N LEU A 112 -7.43 2.39 -7.41
CA LEU A 112 -6.46 1.60 -6.63
C LEU A 112 -6.03 2.29 -5.32
N GLY A 113 -6.52 3.50 -5.05
CA GLY A 113 -6.10 4.31 -3.90
C GLY A 113 -4.68 4.85 -4.02
N LEU A 114 -4.11 4.90 -5.22
CA LEU A 114 -2.78 5.44 -5.50
C LEU A 114 -2.78 6.97 -5.67
N THR A 115 -3.93 7.62 -5.51
CA THR A 115 -4.03 9.07 -5.25
C THR A 115 -3.73 9.42 -3.79
N LEU A 116 -3.57 8.43 -2.93
CA LEU A 116 -3.08 8.60 -1.56
C LEU A 116 -1.57 8.77 -1.60
N ASP A 117 -1.05 9.69 -0.77
CA ASP A 117 0.38 9.95 -0.63
C ASP A 117 1.02 8.78 0.14
N TRP A 118 1.37 7.69 -0.56
CA TRP A 118 1.98 6.50 0.01
C TRP A 118 3.46 6.75 0.29
N LYS A 119 3.72 7.21 1.50
CA LYS A 119 5.05 7.51 2.01
C LYS A 119 5.62 6.28 2.68
N VAL A 120 6.64 5.72 2.05
CA VAL A 120 7.30 4.48 2.43
C VAL A 120 8.60 4.79 3.15
N ALA A 121 8.76 4.24 4.36
CA ALA A 121 10.04 4.19 5.04
C ALA A 121 10.66 2.79 4.91
N ILE A 122 11.97 2.72 4.71
CA ILE A 122 12.71 1.46 4.66
C ILE A 122 13.51 1.32 5.96
N VAL A 123 13.37 0.19 6.65
CA VAL A 123 14.16 -0.14 7.84
C VAL A 123 15.09 -1.31 7.49
N GLY A 124 16.39 -1.06 7.60
CA GLY A 124 17.47 -1.91 7.09
C GLY A 124 17.99 -1.38 5.76
N ALA A 125 19.20 -0.82 5.76
CA ALA A 125 19.94 -0.28 4.64
C ALA A 125 21.11 -1.19 4.22
N GLY A 126 20.94 -2.51 4.40
CA GLY A 126 21.78 -3.53 3.77
C GLY A 126 21.57 -3.62 2.25
N ASN A 127 22.07 -4.69 1.62
CA ASN A 127 22.00 -4.85 0.16
C ASN A 127 20.58 -4.72 -0.41
N LEU A 128 19.61 -5.40 0.21
CA LEU A 128 18.22 -5.37 -0.24
C LEU A 128 17.58 -4.00 -0.04
N GLY A 129 17.71 -3.41 1.16
CA GLY A 129 17.15 -2.09 1.44
C GLY A 129 17.71 -0.99 0.53
N ARG A 130 19.01 -1.01 0.26
CA ARG A 130 19.68 -0.12 -0.71
C ARG A 130 19.13 -0.30 -2.13
N ALA A 131 18.91 -1.54 -2.56
CA ALA A 131 18.34 -1.83 -3.87
C ALA A 131 16.90 -1.32 -3.99
N LEU A 132 16.09 -1.56 -2.96
CA LEU A 132 14.69 -1.09 -2.89
C LEU A 132 14.61 0.44 -2.89
N ALA A 133 15.47 1.13 -2.14
CA ALA A 133 15.53 2.59 -2.10
C ALA A 133 15.87 3.22 -3.46
N ARG A 134 16.65 2.52 -4.30
CA ARG A 134 17.03 2.98 -5.65
C ARG A 134 16.05 2.53 -6.74
N TYR A 135 15.04 1.73 -6.39
CA TYR A 135 14.12 1.18 -7.36
C TYR A 135 13.09 2.24 -7.81
N GLY A 136 13.33 2.87 -8.96
CA GLY A 136 12.41 3.87 -9.55
C GLY A 136 11.01 3.34 -9.88
N GLY A 137 10.83 2.02 -9.87
CA GLY A 137 9.51 1.39 -10.02
C GLY A 137 8.53 1.69 -8.88
N PHE A 138 8.99 2.15 -7.71
CA PHE A 138 8.12 2.60 -6.63
C PHE A 138 7.48 3.95 -6.91
N GLN A 139 8.29 4.96 -7.25
CA GLN A 139 7.80 6.31 -7.52
C GLN A 139 6.79 6.33 -8.69
N SER A 140 7.11 5.61 -9.77
CA SER A 140 6.20 5.43 -10.93
C SER A 140 4.87 4.72 -10.59
N ARG A 141 4.77 4.07 -9.42
CA ARG A 141 3.55 3.38 -8.95
C ARG A 141 2.87 4.11 -7.80
N GLY A 142 3.27 5.36 -7.53
CA GLY A 142 2.68 6.19 -6.48
C GLY A 142 3.23 5.94 -5.07
N PHE A 143 4.39 5.28 -4.95
CA PHE A 143 5.08 5.07 -3.68
C PHE A 143 6.31 5.97 -3.58
N GLU A 144 6.28 6.93 -2.66
CA GLU A 144 7.41 7.81 -2.37
C GLU A 144 8.25 7.20 -1.25
N ILE A 145 9.53 6.90 -1.52
CA ILE A 145 10.45 6.55 -0.44
C ILE A 145 10.83 7.85 0.27
N VAL A 146 10.47 7.97 1.55
CA VAL A 146 10.64 9.22 2.32
C VAL A 146 11.71 9.13 3.41
N ALA A 147 12.08 7.90 3.81
CA ALA A 147 13.07 7.68 4.86
C ALA A 147 13.75 6.32 4.72
N ILE A 148 14.99 6.26 5.19
CA ILE A 148 15.76 5.03 5.34
C ILE A 148 16.38 5.02 6.73
N PHE A 149 16.22 3.92 7.47
CA PHE A 149 16.76 3.75 8.81
C PHE A 149 17.70 2.55 8.88
N ASP A 150 18.79 2.68 9.63
CA ASP A 150 19.69 1.57 9.97
C ASP A 150 20.29 1.77 11.37
N ALA A 151 20.81 0.70 11.96
CA ALA A 151 21.52 0.72 13.25
C ALA A 151 23.04 0.75 13.09
N ASP A 152 23.57 0.38 11.91
CA ASP A 152 25.01 0.33 11.66
C ASP A 152 25.58 1.76 11.58
N PRO A 153 26.47 2.16 12.52
CA PRO A 153 27.07 3.49 12.55
C PRO A 153 27.88 3.82 11.30
N LEU A 154 28.36 2.80 10.57
CA LEU A 154 29.07 2.99 9.31
C LEU A 154 28.13 3.36 8.18
N ILE A 155 26.86 2.94 8.25
CA ILE A 155 25.84 3.21 7.23
C ILE A 155 25.05 4.48 7.56
N VAL A 156 24.77 4.72 8.85
CA VAL A 156 24.07 5.92 9.31
C VAL A 156 24.79 7.18 8.82
N GLY A 157 24.02 8.10 8.26
CA GLY A 157 24.52 9.35 7.68
C GLY A 157 24.99 9.26 6.23
N GLN A 158 25.12 8.06 5.64
CA GLN A 158 25.36 7.90 4.20
C GLN A 158 24.11 8.27 3.38
N GLU A 159 24.32 8.58 2.09
CA GLU A 159 23.24 8.84 1.15
C GLU A 159 22.94 7.63 0.27
N ILE A 160 21.66 7.34 0.10
CA ILE A 160 21.15 6.35 -0.85
C ILE A 160 20.14 7.07 -1.75
N GLY A 161 20.55 7.35 -2.99
CA GLY A 161 19.78 8.25 -3.84
C GLY A 161 19.83 9.66 -3.26
N PHE A 162 18.67 10.25 -2.98
CA PHE A 162 18.51 11.57 -2.38
C PHE A 162 18.19 11.54 -0.88
N LEU A 163 18.17 10.34 -0.28
CA LEU A 163 17.83 10.15 1.14
C LEU A 163 19.07 9.86 1.95
N ARG A 164 19.19 10.53 3.09
CA ARG A 164 20.21 10.25 4.09
C ARG A 164 19.72 9.16 5.05
N VAL A 165 20.54 8.15 5.30
CA VAL A 165 20.21 7.09 6.26
C VAL A 165 20.20 7.67 7.66
N SER A 166 19.07 7.53 8.35
CA SER A 166 18.88 7.96 9.73
C SER A 166 19.14 6.81 10.69
N ASP A 167 19.52 7.15 11.91
CA ASP A 167 19.67 6.17 12.99
C ASP A 167 18.29 5.60 13.38
N VAL A 168 18.19 4.28 13.49
CA VAL A 168 16.96 3.59 13.90
C VAL A 168 16.53 3.92 15.34
N LEU A 169 17.41 4.47 16.17
CA LEU A 169 17.03 5.03 17.47
C LEU A 169 16.02 6.18 17.34
N GLY A 170 16.06 6.91 16.22
CA GLY A 170 15.12 7.99 15.90
C GLY A 170 13.87 7.55 15.12
N LEU A 171 13.61 6.25 14.98
CA LEU A 171 12.59 5.69 14.08
C LEU A 171 11.22 6.36 14.25
N GLU A 172 10.66 6.38 15.46
CA GLU A 172 9.31 6.87 15.74
C GLU A 172 9.17 8.34 15.35
N THR A 173 10.19 9.15 15.68
CA THR A 173 10.24 10.56 15.32
C THR A 173 10.35 10.75 13.81
N GLY A 174 11.22 9.97 13.15
CA GLY A 174 11.41 10.04 11.70
C GLY A 174 10.16 9.61 10.92
N LEU A 175 9.47 8.55 11.36
CA LEU A 175 8.20 8.10 10.76
C LEU A 175 7.13 9.20 10.88
N ALA A 176 7.02 9.86 12.03
CA ALA A 176 6.07 10.95 12.24
C ALA A 176 6.40 12.19 11.39
N GLN A 177 7.66 12.62 11.37
CA GLN A 177 8.11 13.80 10.61
C GLN A 177 7.91 13.63 9.11
N THR A 178 8.23 12.45 8.59
CA THR A 178 8.06 12.11 7.18
C THR A 178 6.64 11.73 6.82
N ARG A 179 5.74 11.56 7.81
CA ARG A 179 4.38 11.06 7.63
C ARG A 179 4.34 9.71 6.90
N ALA A 180 5.33 8.87 7.16
CA ALA A 180 5.40 7.54 6.59
C ALA A 180 4.17 6.73 7.03
N ASN A 181 3.42 6.21 6.07
CA ASN A 181 2.21 5.42 6.30
C ASN A 181 2.37 3.96 5.85
N MET A 182 3.54 3.62 5.33
CA MET A 182 3.96 2.25 5.02
C MET A 182 5.43 2.04 5.40
N VAL A 183 5.77 0.84 5.86
CA VAL A 183 7.15 0.47 6.16
C VAL A 183 7.56 -0.81 5.45
N VAL A 184 8.77 -0.80 4.88
CA VAL A 184 9.46 -1.99 4.40
C VAL A 184 10.49 -2.44 5.43
N LEU A 185 10.40 -3.69 5.87
CA LEU A 185 11.38 -4.33 6.76
C LEU A 185 12.33 -5.19 5.94
N ALA A 186 13.57 -4.74 5.76
CA ALA A 186 14.66 -5.43 5.07
C ALA A 186 15.73 -5.85 6.08
N LEU A 187 15.31 -6.61 7.09
CA LEU A 187 16.07 -6.90 8.31
C LEU A 187 16.43 -8.37 8.45
N PRO A 188 17.53 -8.71 9.15
CA PRO A 188 17.78 -10.08 9.57
C PRO A 188 16.73 -10.54 10.61
N ALA A 189 16.52 -11.85 10.68
CA ALA A 189 15.48 -12.48 11.51
C ALA A 189 15.45 -11.98 12.97
N HIS A 190 16.62 -11.89 13.61
CA HIS A 190 16.74 -11.69 15.06
C HIS A 190 16.26 -10.31 15.54
N VAL A 191 16.19 -9.29 14.67
CA VAL A 191 15.69 -7.95 15.02
C VAL A 191 14.32 -7.64 14.43
N ALA A 192 13.80 -8.49 13.54
CA ALA A 192 12.66 -8.13 12.71
C ALA A 192 11.34 -8.00 13.49
N GLN A 193 11.11 -8.83 14.53
CA GLN A 193 9.91 -8.73 15.36
C GLN A 193 9.90 -7.45 16.20
N GLU A 194 10.99 -7.19 16.93
CA GLU A 194 11.13 -5.96 17.74
C GLU A 194 10.89 -4.72 16.89
N MET A 195 11.46 -4.69 15.68
CA MET A 195 11.30 -3.55 14.79
C MET A 195 9.89 -3.43 14.21
N CYS A 196 9.24 -4.57 13.93
CA CYS A 196 7.83 -4.59 13.55
C CYS A 196 6.94 -3.99 14.67
N ASP A 197 7.20 -4.37 15.92
CA ASP A 197 6.44 -3.86 17.07
C ASP A 197 6.62 -2.35 17.25
N ARG A 198 7.83 -1.84 17.08
CA ARG A 198 8.12 -0.39 17.11
C ARG A 198 7.39 0.36 15.99
N VAL A 199 7.42 -0.16 14.77
CA VAL A 199 6.71 0.41 13.61
C VAL A 199 5.20 0.47 13.85
N VAL A 200 4.61 -0.60 14.38
CA VAL A 200 3.18 -0.65 14.73
C VAL A 200 2.87 0.34 15.85
N SER A 201 3.72 0.43 16.87
CA SER A 201 3.57 1.36 17.99
C SER A 201 3.66 2.83 17.54
N ALA A 202 4.43 3.12 16.49
CA ALA A 202 4.48 4.43 15.84
C ALA A 202 3.22 4.76 15.01
N GLY A 203 2.26 3.84 14.92
CA GLY A 203 0.97 4.04 14.25
C GLY A 203 0.94 3.58 12.78
N VAL A 204 2.02 3.02 12.25
CA VAL A 204 2.05 2.47 10.88
C VAL A 204 1.33 1.12 10.84
N LYS A 205 0.32 1.00 9.97
CA LYS A 205 -0.51 -0.20 9.86
C LYS A 205 -0.25 -1.03 8.59
N SER A 206 0.63 -0.59 7.70
CA SER A 206 0.94 -1.26 6.44
C SER A 206 2.42 -1.61 6.39
N ILE A 207 2.74 -2.90 6.42
CA ILE A 207 4.10 -3.40 6.53
C ILE A 207 4.38 -4.43 5.44
N LEU A 208 5.46 -4.22 4.68
CA LEU A 208 6.03 -5.19 3.76
C LEU A 208 7.30 -5.76 4.38
N SER A 209 7.33 -7.06 4.65
CA SER A 209 8.47 -7.71 5.31
C SER A 209 9.19 -8.67 4.37
N PHE A 210 10.51 -8.49 4.27
CA PHE A 210 11.45 -9.43 3.66
C PHE A 210 12.21 -10.25 4.71
N ALA A 211 11.88 -10.09 5.99
CA ALA A 211 12.53 -10.85 7.04
C ALA A 211 12.21 -12.35 6.89
N PRO A 212 13.18 -13.26 7.07
CA PRO A 212 12.99 -14.70 6.87
C PRO A 212 12.33 -15.37 8.08
N ILE A 213 11.33 -14.72 8.68
CA ILE A 213 10.54 -15.21 9.80
C ILE A 213 9.08 -14.82 9.66
N THR A 214 8.21 -15.51 10.38
CA THR A 214 6.81 -15.10 10.53
C THR A 214 6.74 -14.04 11.62
N LEU A 215 6.31 -12.82 11.25
CA LEU A 215 6.09 -11.75 12.21
C LEU A 215 4.68 -11.83 12.79
N GLN A 216 4.55 -11.51 14.07
CA GLN A 216 3.27 -11.35 14.74
C GLN A 216 2.88 -9.88 14.73
N VAL A 217 1.63 -9.61 14.37
CA VAL A 217 1.07 -8.25 14.36
C VAL A 217 -0.35 -8.27 14.96
N PRO A 218 -0.80 -7.18 15.60
CA PRO A 218 -2.15 -7.10 16.13
C PRO A 218 -3.19 -7.01 15.00
N GLU A 219 -4.46 -7.22 15.36
CA GLU A 219 -5.58 -7.06 14.43
C GLU A 219 -5.62 -5.65 13.83
N GLY A 220 -5.96 -5.55 12.55
CA GLY A 220 -6.02 -4.28 11.81
C GLY A 220 -4.67 -3.78 11.27
N VAL A 221 -3.58 -4.53 11.48
CA VAL A 221 -2.29 -4.31 10.79
C VAL A 221 -2.21 -5.20 9.55
N ASN A 222 -1.96 -4.58 8.40
CA ASN A 222 -1.74 -5.25 7.14
C ASN A 222 -0.25 -5.61 7.00
N LEU A 223 0.08 -6.88 7.23
CA LEU A 223 1.41 -7.42 7.00
C LEU A 223 1.46 -8.24 5.71
N ARG A 224 2.38 -7.89 4.81
CA ARG A 224 2.68 -8.68 3.60
C ARG A 224 4.11 -9.21 3.70
N LYS A 225 4.27 -10.54 3.64
CA LYS A 225 5.58 -11.18 3.57
C LYS A 225 5.98 -11.37 2.11
N VAL A 226 7.25 -11.11 1.79
CA VAL A 226 7.88 -11.44 0.51
C VAL A 226 9.02 -12.42 0.77
N ASP A 227 8.96 -13.58 0.13
CA ASP A 227 9.95 -14.64 0.26
C ASP A 227 10.40 -15.09 -1.14
N MET A 228 11.40 -14.38 -1.69
CA MET A 228 11.88 -14.63 -3.05
C MET A 228 12.44 -16.04 -3.22
N ALA A 229 12.97 -16.65 -2.15
CA ALA A 229 13.49 -18.01 -2.20
C ALA A 229 12.34 -19.02 -2.38
N THR A 230 11.22 -18.80 -1.69
CA THR A 230 10.01 -19.62 -1.88
C THR A 230 9.47 -19.51 -3.31
N GLU A 231 9.44 -18.30 -3.88
CA GLU A 231 9.02 -18.11 -5.28
C GLU A 231 9.93 -18.86 -6.27
N LEU A 232 11.24 -18.84 -6.06
CA LEU A 232 12.20 -19.60 -6.88
C LEU A 232 12.03 -21.12 -6.73
N GLN A 233 11.71 -21.62 -5.53
CA GLN A 233 11.44 -23.04 -5.31
C GLN A 233 10.17 -23.49 -6.07
N ILE A 234 9.12 -22.67 -6.08
CA ILE A 234 7.91 -22.92 -6.86
C ILE A 234 8.24 -22.96 -8.36
N LEU A 235 9.04 -22.01 -8.85
CA LEU A 235 9.49 -22.01 -10.24
C LEU A 235 10.31 -23.26 -10.57
N ALA A 236 11.21 -23.68 -9.69
CA ALA A 236 12.01 -24.89 -9.88
C ALA A 236 11.14 -26.16 -9.97
N TYR A 237 10.11 -26.28 -9.13
CA TYR A 237 9.15 -27.37 -9.18
C TYR A 237 8.42 -27.44 -10.53
N HIS A 238 7.99 -26.30 -11.07
CA HIS A 238 7.35 -26.27 -12.39
C HIS A 238 8.34 -26.53 -13.53
N ALA A 239 9.56 -25.99 -13.44
CA ALA A 239 10.60 -26.20 -14.44
C ALA A 239 10.96 -27.68 -14.58
N GLN A 240 11.05 -28.42 -13.47
CA GLN A 240 11.30 -29.86 -13.48
C GLN A 240 10.26 -30.62 -14.30
N ARG A 241 8.99 -30.21 -14.25
CA ARG A 241 7.86 -30.86 -14.94
C ARG A 241 7.71 -30.48 -16.41
N LEU A 242 8.49 -29.52 -16.90
CA LEU A 242 8.57 -29.17 -18.32
C LEU A 242 9.65 -29.97 -19.07
N VAL A 243 10.50 -30.69 -18.32
CA VAL A 243 11.58 -31.53 -18.87
C VAL A 243 11.15 -33.00 -19.03
N ASP A 244 9.96 -33.36 -18.52
CA ASP A 244 9.26 -34.63 -18.74
C ASP A 244 8.23 -34.51 -19.87
#